data_AF-A0A1I8EIM5-F1
#
_entry.id   AF-A0A1I8EIM5-F1
#
_cell.length_a   1.000
_cell.length_b   1.000
_cell.length_c   1.000
_cell.angle_alpha   90.00
_cell.angle_beta   90.00
_cell.angle_gamma   90.00
#
_symmetry.space_group_name_H-M   'P 1'
#
loop_
_entity.id
_entity.type
_entity.pdbx_description
1 polymer ?
#
loop_
_entity_poly.entity_id
_entity_poly.type
_entity_poly.pdbx_seq_one_letter_code
_entity_poly.pdbx_strand_id
1 'polypeptide(L)'
;MIFVHLEFGIDITIGLSKREFKSLARVTQPGLLEYARDVLFDLRVIIMLAMMYAQPSDSLAARIRIHPSWLPLNFDTVALNDPNIVELNMAAIGGVSDAYNLAKLFSLAIDGTLLSNQTLAQIIRPTITNWHLEQVFLYPFVKGRGFFFEKHPVNRNTYLFGHPGYGCQILNIDFDNKLVIAYVSNGLKTGSGKMCRTYQSILRSLYRSL
;
A
#
# COMPACT_ATOMS: atom_id res chain seq x y z
N MET A 1 14.02 10.65 8.44
CA MET A 1 13.78 9.21 8.68
C MET A 1 14.85 8.56 9.56
N ILE A 2 16.11 8.99 9.48
CA ILE A 2 17.23 8.53 10.34
C ILE A 2 16.93 8.62 11.86
N PHE A 3 16.13 9.61 12.29
CA PHE A 3 15.80 9.80 13.72
C PHE A 3 14.98 8.66 14.33
N VAL A 4 14.03 8.06 13.61
CA VAL A 4 13.16 7.00 14.16
C VAL A 4 13.92 5.68 14.36
N HIS A 5 14.88 5.40 13.47
CA HIS A 5 15.68 4.19 13.53
C HIS A 5 16.51 4.10 14.82
N LEU A 6 17.16 5.20 15.21
CA LEU A 6 18.11 5.23 16.33
C LEU A 6 17.43 5.16 17.71
N GLU A 7 16.23 5.73 17.84
CA GLU A 7 15.55 5.83 19.14
C GLU A 7 14.68 4.61 19.45
N PHE A 8 14.02 4.04 18.43
CA PHE A 8 13.02 2.98 18.63
C PHE A 8 13.46 1.61 18.09
N GLY A 9 14.64 1.51 17.48
CA GLY A 9 15.12 0.28 16.84
C GLY A 9 14.13 -0.20 15.77
N ILE A 10 13.79 0.69 14.84
CA ILE A 10 12.93 0.39 13.68
C ILE A 10 13.79 0.47 12.42
N ASP A 11 13.89 -0.65 11.71
CA ASP A 11 14.54 -0.70 10.40
C ASP A 11 13.55 -0.31 9.29
N ILE A 12 13.50 0.99 9.02
CA ILE A 12 12.70 1.56 7.94
C ILE A 12 13.42 2.76 7.33
N THR A 13 13.43 2.84 6.01
CA THR A 13 14.06 3.97 5.30
C THR A 13 13.28 4.37 4.05
N ILE A 14 13.51 5.60 3.61
CA ILE A 14 13.16 6.11 2.28
C ILE A 14 14.47 6.68 1.72
N GLY A 15 14.90 6.18 0.56
CA GLY A 15 16.22 6.48 0.02
C GLY A 15 17.31 5.58 0.61
N LEU A 16 17.17 4.25 0.51
CA LEU A 16 18.18 3.30 1.01
C LEU A 16 19.50 3.48 0.25
N SER A 17 20.61 3.55 0.96
CA SER A 17 21.90 3.75 0.31
C SER A 17 22.26 2.57 -0.61
N LYS A 18 23.00 2.84 -1.68
CA LYS A 18 23.50 1.80 -2.61
C LYS A 18 24.35 0.72 -1.92
N ARG A 19 24.98 1.07 -0.79
CA ARG A 19 25.82 0.13 -0.01
C ARG A 19 24.95 -0.93 0.67
N GLU A 20 23.82 -0.51 1.23
CA GLU A 20 22.88 -1.37 1.95
C GLU A 20 21.96 -2.13 0.99
N PHE A 21 21.78 -1.66 -0.24
CA PHE A 21 20.92 -2.30 -1.24
C PHE A 21 21.20 -3.79 -1.52
N LYS A 22 22.41 -4.28 -1.20
CA LYS A 22 22.77 -5.70 -1.36
C LYS A 22 22.10 -6.62 -0.34
N SER A 23 21.70 -6.11 0.82
CA SER A 23 20.96 -6.88 1.83
C SER A 23 19.45 -6.91 1.56
N LEU A 24 18.96 -6.08 0.63
CA LEU A 24 17.56 -5.98 0.30
C LEU A 24 17.09 -7.19 -0.52
N ALA A 25 16.01 -7.81 -0.07
CA ALA A 25 15.34 -8.86 -0.83
C ALA A 25 14.75 -8.29 -2.13
N ARG A 26 14.92 -9.02 -3.24
CA ARG A 26 14.44 -8.59 -4.56
C ARG A 26 12.95 -8.85 -4.70
N VAL A 27 12.28 -7.90 -5.33
CA VAL A 27 10.85 -7.98 -5.63
C VAL A 27 10.66 -8.63 -7.00
N THR A 28 9.63 -9.46 -7.15
CA THR A 28 9.29 -10.12 -8.42
C THR A 28 7.84 -9.80 -8.79
N GLN A 29 7.58 -9.61 -10.08
CA GLN A 29 6.21 -9.49 -10.61
C GLN A 29 5.46 -10.83 -10.49
N PRO A 30 4.11 -10.81 -10.42
CA PRO A 30 3.33 -12.04 -10.49
C PRO A 30 3.55 -12.72 -11.85
N GLY A 31 3.68 -14.06 -11.84
CA GLY A 31 3.75 -14.81 -13.08
C GLY A 31 2.42 -14.81 -13.85
N LEU A 32 2.44 -15.14 -15.14
CA LEU A 32 1.22 -15.19 -15.99
C LEU A 32 0.11 -16.08 -15.41
N LEU A 33 0.48 -17.21 -14.80
CA LEU A 33 -0.49 -18.11 -14.16
C LEU A 33 -1.11 -17.49 -12.90
N GLU A 34 -0.33 -16.78 -12.09
CA GLU A 34 -0.84 -16.05 -10.93
C GLU A 34 -1.76 -14.91 -11.38
N TYR A 35 -1.37 -14.18 -12.43
CA TYR A 35 -2.18 -13.13 -13.03
C TYR A 35 -3.53 -13.66 -13.53
N ALA A 36 -3.52 -14.71 -14.36
CA ALA A 36 -4.73 -15.33 -14.88
C ALA A 36 -5.64 -15.85 -13.76
N ARG A 37 -5.05 -16.51 -12.75
CA ARG A 37 -5.77 -16.99 -11.57
C ARG A 37 -6.44 -15.83 -10.83
N ASP A 38 -5.69 -14.78 -10.51
CA ASP A 38 -6.19 -13.66 -9.72
C ASP A 38 -7.30 -12.90 -10.48
N VAL A 39 -7.17 -12.74 -11.79
CA VAL A 39 -8.18 -12.15 -12.68
C VAL A 39 -9.47 -12.99 -12.72
N LEU A 40 -9.37 -14.32 -12.84
CA LEU A 40 -10.53 -15.21 -12.83
C LEU A 40 -11.29 -15.17 -11.51
N PHE A 41 -10.59 -15.01 -10.39
CA PHE A 41 -11.22 -14.92 -9.07
C PHE A 41 -11.84 -13.55 -8.79
N ASP A 42 -11.36 -12.48 -9.41
CA ASP A 42 -11.88 -11.13 -9.19
C ASP A 42 -11.93 -10.32 -10.49
N LEU A 43 -13.07 -10.41 -11.18
CA LEU A 43 -13.32 -9.69 -12.42
C LEU A 43 -13.25 -8.16 -12.27
N ARG A 44 -13.28 -7.62 -11.04
CA ARG A 44 -13.09 -6.18 -10.80
C ARG A 44 -11.72 -5.70 -11.26
N VAL A 45 -10.71 -6.57 -11.25
CA VAL A 45 -9.38 -6.26 -11.80
C VAL A 45 -9.47 -5.95 -13.30
N ILE A 46 -10.19 -6.78 -14.08
CA ILE A 46 -10.41 -6.52 -15.50
C ILE A 46 -11.18 -5.22 -15.70
N ILE A 47 -12.25 -5.01 -14.93
CA ILE A 47 -13.08 -3.80 -15.06
C ILE A 47 -12.24 -2.55 -14.78
N MET A 48 -11.44 -2.56 -13.71
CA MET A 48 -10.55 -1.44 -13.37
C MET A 48 -9.51 -1.18 -14.46
N LEU A 49 -8.86 -2.23 -14.98
CA LEU A 49 -7.90 -2.10 -16.08
C LEU A 49 -8.57 -1.58 -17.35
N ALA A 50 -9.72 -2.14 -17.74
CA ALA A 50 -10.47 -1.69 -18.90
C ALA A 50 -10.86 -0.21 -18.77
N MET A 51 -11.35 0.21 -17.61
CA MET A 51 -11.68 1.62 -17.35
C MET A 51 -10.44 2.51 -17.46
N MET A 52 -9.30 2.11 -16.89
CA MET A 52 -8.05 2.87 -16.95
C MET A 52 -7.50 3.00 -18.38
N TYR A 53 -7.60 1.95 -19.20
CA TYR A 53 -7.12 1.96 -20.59
C TYR A 53 -8.09 2.63 -21.57
N ALA A 54 -9.39 2.61 -21.29
CA ALA A 54 -10.42 3.26 -22.11
C ALA A 54 -10.48 4.79 -21.92
N GLN A 55 -9.77 5.34 -20.92
CA GLN A 55 -9.74 6.80 -20.72
C GLN A 55 -9.05 7.53 -21.89
N PRO A 56 -9.47 8.77 -22.20
CA PRO A 56 -8.84 9.62 -23.22
C PRO A 56 -7.32 9.78 -23.03
N SER A 57 -6.59 10.02 -24.13
CA SER A 57 -5.13 10.11 -24.13
C SER A 57 -4.56 11.30 -23.34
N ASP A 58 -5.36 12.34 -23.12
CA ASP A 58 -5.02 13.52 -22.32
C ASP A 58 -5.36 13.39 -20.83
N SER A 59 -6.05 12.30 -20.45
CA SER A 59 -6.45 12.00 -19.07
C SER A 59 -5.26 11.81 -18.12
N LEU A 60 -5.52 11.95 -16.82
CA LEU A 60 -4.53 11.67 -15.78
C LEU A 60 -4.07 10.21 -15.83
N ALA A 61 -4.99 9.26 -16.09
CA ALA A 61 -4.66 7.85 -16.23
C ALA A 61 -3.72 7.58 -17.42
N ALA A 62 -3.91 8.27 -18.55
CA ALA A 62 -3.00 8.18 -19.69
C ALA A 62 -1.62 8.77 -19.36
N ARG A 63 -1.56 9.92 -18.68
CA ARG A 63 -0.30 10.54 -18.25
C ARG A 63 0.48 9.69 -17.25
N ILE A 64 -0.22 9.03 -16.32
CA ILE A 64 0.42 8.13 -15.35
C ILE A 64 0.99 6.89 -16.05
N ARG A 65 0.34 6.36 -17.08
CA ARG A 65 0.85 5.24 -17.90
C ARG A 65 2.07 5.61 -18.73
N ILE A 66 2.28 6.90 -19.01
CA ILE A 66 3.51 7.38 -19.64
C ILE A 66 4.58 7.45 -18.56
N HIS A 67 5.26 6.33 -18.37
CA HIS A 67 6.35 6.24 -17.42
C HIS A 67 7.61 6.87 -18.01
N PRO A 68 8.35 7.68 -17.24
CA PRO A 68 9.64 8.17 -17.70
C PRO A 68 10.58 6.97 -17.86
N SER A 69 11.50 7.05 -18.84
CA SER A 69 12.41 5.95 -19.16
C SER A 69 13.26 5.47 -17.98
N TRP A 70 13.47 6.33 -16.98
CA TRP A 70 14.21 6.01 -15.76
C TRP A 70 13.39 5.27 -14.69
N LEU A 71 12.05 5.24 -14.77
CA LEU A 71 11.19 4.49 -13.84
C LEU A 71 10.23 3.57 -14.61
N PRO A 72 10.74 2.49 -15.24
CA PRO A 72 9.90 1.61 -16.02
C PRO A 72 8.95 0.82 -15.12
N LEU A 73 7.64 1.06 -15.27
CA LEU A 73 6.59 0.27 -14.66
C LEU A 73 6.03 -0.70 -15.70
N ASN A 74 6.78 -1.78 -15.96
CA ASN A 74 6.39 -2.83 -16.90
C ASN A 74 6.18 -4.17 -16.17
N PHE A 75 5.49 -5.10 -16.83
CA PHE A 75 5.30 -6.47 -16.31
C PHE A 75 6.62 -7.27 -16.21
N ASP A 76 7.65 -6.88 -16.96
CA ASP A 76 8.93 -7.60 -17.01
C ASP A 76 10.03 -6.92 -16.19
N THR A 77 9.78 -5.73 -15.65
CA THR A 77 10.78 -4.95 -14.91
C THR A 77 10.21 -4.48 -13.58
N VAL A 78 10.99 -4.65 -12.51
CA VAL A 78 10.68 -4.07 -11.20
C VAL A 78 11.67 -2.96 -10.92
N ALA A 79 11.24 -1.70 -11.12
CA ALA A 79 12.13 -0.55 -10.94
C ALA A 79 12.74 -0.44 -9.53
N LEU A 80 12.04 -0.96 -8.51
CA LEU A 80 12.53 -1.01 -7.13
C LEU A 80 13.66 -2.04 -6.91
N ASN A 81 14.02 -2.83 -7.92
CA ASN A 81 15.24 -3.64 -7.93
C ASN A 81 16.45 -2.91 -8.51
N ASP A 82 16.35 -1.60 -8.80
CA ASP A 82 17.49 -0.77 -9.19
C ASP A 82 18.01 0.05 -8.00
N PRO A 83 19.29 -0.09 -7.60
CA PRO A 83 19.87 0.70 -6.52
C PRO A 83 19.85 2.21 -6.77
N ASN A 84 19.87 2.66 -8.03
CA ASN A 84 19.78 4.08 -8.37
C ASN A 84 18.38 4.65 -8.14
N ILE A 85 17.35 3.79 -8.13
CA ILE A 85 15.96 4.18 -7.90
C ILE A 85 15.66 4.17 -6.41
N VAL A 86 16.06 3.12 -5.69
CA VAL A 86 15.77 2.98 -4.26
C VAL A 86 16.54 3.98 -3.40
N GLU A 87 17.70 4.47 -3.86
CA GLU A 87 18.45 5.55 -3.19
C GLU A 87 17.74 6.91 -3.25
N LEU A 88 16.81 7.11 -4.20
CA LEU A 88 16.07 8.36 -4.29
C LEU A 88 15.08 8.48 -3.12
N ASN A 89 15.03 9.68 -2.53
CA ASN A 89 14.13 9.97 -1.42
C ASN A 89 12.69 10.23 -1.92
N MET A 90 12.04 9.18 -2.41
CA MET A 90 10.69 9.22 -2.97
C MET A 90 9.67 8.72 -1.96
N ALA A 91 9.14 9.60 -1.12
CA ALA A 91 8.21 9.22 -0.05
C ALA A 91 6.95 8.47 -0.52
N ALA A 92 6.56 8.61 -1.79
CA ALA A 92 5.39 7.93 -2.35
C ALA A 92 5.62 6.44 -2.66
N ILE A 93 6.85 6.01 -2.97
CA ILE A 93 7.13 4.64 -3.47
C ILE A 93 8.46 4.02 -3.00
N GLY A 94 9.39 4.82 -2.48
CA GLY A 94 10.75 4.40 -2.15
C GLY A 94 10.95 3.91 -0.72
N GLY A 95 9.86 3.59 -0.01
CA GLY A 95 9.91 3.05 1.34
C GLY A 95 10.43 1.60 1.34
N VAL A 96 11.40 1.33 2.21
CA VAL A 96 11.99 0.00 2.44
C VAL A 96 11.80 -0.38 3.90
N SER A 97 11.18 -1.54 4.14
CA SER A 97 10.99 -2.15 5.46
C SER A 97 10.57 -3.61 5.32
N ASP A 98 10.54 -4.32 6.44
CA ASP A 98 9.76 -5.54 6.58
C ASP A 98 8.38 -5.27 7.23
N ALA A 99 7.54 -6.29 7.29
CA ALA A 99 6.21 -6.17 7.88
C ALA A 99 6.24 -5.86 9.39
N TYR A 100 7.22 -6.38 10.12
CA TYR A 100 7.32 -6.18 11.57
C TYR A 100 7.69 -4.73 11.90
N ASN A 101 8.73 -4.20 11.26
CA ASN A 101 9.19 -2.83 11.45
C ASN A 101 8.15 -1.81 11.00
N LEU A 102 7.46 -2.06 9.88
CA LEU A 102 6.35 -1.22 9.43
C LEU A 102 5.18 -1.25 10.44
N ALA A 103 4.80 -2.42 10.94
CA ALA A 103 3.75 -2.52 11.95
C ALA A 103 4.15 -1.82 13.25
N LYS A 104 5.38 -2.03 13.73
CA LYS A 104 5.92 -1.41 14.94
C LYS A 104 5.92 0.12 14.84
N LEU A 105 6.35 0.68 13.71
CA LEU A 105 6.30 2.12 13.46
C LEU A 105 4.89 2.66 13.67
N PHE A 106 3.90 2.02 13.06
CA PHE A 106 2.52 2.48 13.15
C PHE A 106 1.86 2.18 14.49
N SER A 107 2.32 1.17 15.23
CA SER A 107 1.93 0.97 16.63
C SER A 107 2.37 2.14 17.50
N LEU A 108 3.63 2.57 17.38
CA LEU A 108 4.15 3.76 18.07
C LEU A 108 3.48 5.06 17.59
N ALA A 109 3.00 5.09 16.34
CA ALA A 109 2.24 6.23 15.84
C ALA A 109 0.88 6.34 16.52
N ILE A 110 0.14 5.24 16.65
CA ILE A 110 -1.23 5.26 17.17
C ILE A 110 -1.32 5.18 18.69
N ASP A 111 -0.27 4.76 19.39
CA ASP A 111 -0.25 4.72 20.86
C ASP A 111 0.02 6.09 21.52
N GLY A 112 0.35 7.10 20.72
CA GLY A 112 0.64 8.45 21.18
C GLY A 112 2.14 8.80 21.23
N THR A 113 3.02 7.83 21.02
CA THR A 113 4.49 8.04 21.11
C THR A 113 5.00 8.94 20.00
N LEU A 114 4.60 8.70 18.76
CA LEU A 114 5.05 9.50 17.61
C LEU A 114 4.04 10.58 17.19
N LEU A 115 2.74 10.35 17.39
CA LEU A 115 1.69 11.28 16.99
C LEU A 115 0.83 11.67 18.19
N SER A 116 0.57 12.96 18.36
CA SER A 116 -0.30 13.45 19.42
C SER A 116 -1.75 12.99 19.23
N ASN A 117 -2.51 12.91 20.33
CA ASN A 117 -3.95 12.60 20.30
C ASN A 117 -4.73 13.56 19.40
N GLN A 118 -4.33 14.83 19.33
CA GLN A 118 -4.96 15.83 18.46
C GLN A 118 -4.75 15.48 16.98
N THR A 119 -3.55 15.08 16.59
CA THR A 119 -3.25 14.63 15.23
C THR A 119 -3.96 13.32 14.92
N LEU A 120 -3.93 12.36 15.85
CA LEU A 120 -4.62 11.07 15.71
C LEU A 120 -6.12 11.26 15.46
N ALA A 121 -6.80 12.10 16.25
CA ALA A 121 -8.22 12.41 16.07
C ALA A 121 -8.58 12.92 14.67
N GLN A 122 -7.62 13.54 13.97
CA GLN A 122 -7.80 14.02 12.59
C GLN A 122 -7.51 12.94 11.54
N ILE A 123 -6.44 12.15 11.69
CA ILE A 123 -6.02 11.19 10.66
C ILE A 123 -6.89 9.94 10.63
N ILE A 124 -7.49 9.53 11.76
CA ILE A 124 -8.35 8.33 11.82
C ILE A 124 -9.74 8.54 11.19
N ARG A 125 -10.01 9.75 10.67
CA ARG A 125 -11.29 10.09 10.05
C ARG A 125 -11.11 10.39 8.57
N PRO A 126 -11.93 9.79 7.68
CA PRO A 126 -11.91 10.13 6.26
C PRO A 126 -12.31 11.60 6.07
N THR A 127 -11.66 12.28 5.13
CA THR A 127 -12.05 13.64 4.71
C THR A 127 -12.88 13.62 3.44
N ILE A 128 -12.73 12.58 2.63
CA ILE A 128 -13.50 12.38 1.41
C ILE A 128 -14.42 11.18 1.63
N THR A 129 -15.58 11.48 2.20
CA THR A 129 -16.61 10.50 2.60
C THR A 129 -17.72 10.32 1.56
N ASN A 130 -17.91 11.30 0.69
CA ASN A 130 -18.91 11.23 -0.38
C ASN A 130 -18.37 10.46 -1.58
N TRP A 131 -19.29 9.89 -2.36
CA TRP A 131 -18.95 9.22 -3.61
C TRP A 131 -18.18 10.19 -4.51
N HIS A 132 -16.95 9.82 -4.84
CA HIS A 132 -16.13 10.52 -5.80
C HIS A 132 -15.52 9.49 -6.74
N LEU A 133 -15.64 9.73 -8.04
CA LEU A 133 -14.86 9.01 -9.03
C LEU A 133 -13.43 9.51 -8.94
N GLU A 134 -12.57 8.69 -8.36
CA GLU A 134 -11.13 8.91 -8.40
C GLU A 134 -10.68 8.91 -9.87
N GLN A 135 -9.92 9.92 -10.29
CA GLN A 135 -9.70 10.22 -11.71
C GLN A 135 -8.81 9.18 -12.42
N VAL A 136 -8.01 8.41 -11.69
CA VAL A 136 -7.08 7.44 -12.27
C VAL A 136 -7.74 6.07 -12.46
N PHE A 137 -8.27 5.49 -11.40
CA PHE A 137 -8.84 4.14 -11.39
C PHE A 137 -10.35 4.11 -11.60
N LEU A 138 -11.02 5.26 -11.55
CA LEU A 138 -12.48 5.37 -11.57
C LEU A 138 -13.15 4.44 -10.54
N TYR A 139 -12.48 4.28 -9.39
CA TYR A 139 -12.92 3.43 -8.29
C TYR A 139 -13.25 4.28 -7.06
N PRO A 140 -14.38 4.01 -6.36
CA PRO A 140 -14.83 4.82 -5.24
C PRO A 140 -14.05 4.50 -3.96
N PHE A 141 -12.83 5.01 -3.86
CA PHE A 141 -12.04 4.92 -2.65
C PHE A 141 -12.59 5.86 -1.57
N VAL A 142 -12.41 5.51 -0.29
CA VAL A 142 -12.60 6.45 0.83
C VAL A 142 -11.22 6.87 1.30
N LYS A 143 -10.95 8.17 1.39
CA LYS A 143 -9.59 8.71 1.62
C LYS A 143 -9.61 9.86 2.62
N GLY A 144 -8.45 10.12 3.22
CA GLY A 144 -8.22 11.31 4.02
C GLY A 144 -6.81 11.40 4.58
N ARG A 145 -6.23 12.60 4.54
CA ARG A 145 -4.93 12.94 5.15
C ARG A 145 -3.81 11.92 4.91
N GLY A 146 -3.72 11.41 3.68
CA GLY A 146 -2.70 10.44 3.28
C GLY A 146 -3.07 8.97 3.48
N PHE A 147 -4.25 8.65 4.02
CA PHE A 147 -4.71 7.29 4.24
C PHE A 147 -5.94 6.94 3.39
N PHE A 148 -6.08 5.65 3.14
CA PHE A 148 -7.26 5.00 2.59
C PHE A 148 -8.05 4.36 3.73
N PHE A 149 -9.36 4.29 3.54
CA PHE A 149 -10.28 3.76 4.54
C PHE A 149 -11.05 2.58 3.94
N GLU A 150 -10.96 1.44 4.60
CA GLU A 150 -11.73 0.25 4.26
C GLU A 150 -12.76 -0.04 5.35
N LYS A 151 -13.97 -0.41 4.96
CA LYS A 151 -15.00 -0.84 5.91
C LYS A 151 -14.48 -1.98 6.79
N HIS A 152 -14.61 -1.82 8.10
CA HIS A 152 -14.17 -2.81 9.06
C HIS A 152 -14.91 -4.16 8.83
N PRO A 153 -14.21 -5.30 8.89
CA PRO A 153 -14.75 -6.60 8.47
C PRO A 153 -15.89 -7.11 9.35
N VAL A 154 -15.84 -6.82 10.66
CA VAL A 154 -16.89 -7.19 11.64
C VAL A 154 -17.89 -6.04 11.87
N ASN A 155 -17.43 -4.88 12.37
CA ASN A 155 -18.28 -3.70 12.60
C ASN A 155 -18.39 -2.79 11.36
N ARG A 156 -19.49 -2.85 10.61
CA ARG A 156 -19.67 -2.06 9.37
C ARG A 156 -19.78 -0.54 9.57
N ASN A 157 -19.93 -0.08 10.81
CA ASN A 157 -20.03 1.34 11.15
C ASN A 157 -18.66 2.01 11.30
N THR A 158 -17.59 1.24 11.46
CA THR A 158 -16.21 1.75 11.60
C THR A 158 -15.37 1.42 10.36
N TYR A 159 -14.15 1.94 10.34
CA TYR A 159 -13.19 1.75 9.25
C TYR A 159 -11.87 1.25 9.80
N LEU A 160 -11.21 0.42 9.00
CA LEU A 160 -9.75 0.29 9.04
C LEU A 160 -9.19 1.44 8.22
N PHE A 161 -8.11 2.06 8.68
CA PHE A 161 -7.40 3.08 7.91
C PHE A 161 -5.95 2.66 7.68
N GLY A 162 -5.36 3.09 6.58
CA GLY A 162 -4.03 2.63 6.21
C GLY A 162 -3.68 2.99 4.78
N HIS A 163 -2.84 2.20 4.14
CA HIS A 163 -2.42 2.47 2.77
C HIS A 163 -2.19 1.17 1.98
N PRO A 164 -2.83 1.00 0.80
CA PRO A 164 -2.50 -0.06 -0.13
C PRO A 164 -1.18 0.28 -0.84
N GLY A 165 -0.30 -0.70 -0.96
CA GLY A 165 0.91 -0.63 -1.77
C GLY A 165 0.75 -1.40 -3.08
N TYR A 166 1.69 -1.15 -3.99
CA TYR A 166 1.81 -1.91 -5.22
C TYR A 166 2.05 -3.40 -4.92
N GLY A 167 1.45 -4.29 -5.70
CA GLY A 167 1.66 -5.73 -5.58
C GLY A 167 1.08 -6.40 -4.32
N CYS A 168 -0.09 -5.96 -3.86
CA CYS A 168 -0.78 -6.45 -2.65
C CYS A 168 -0.16 -6.06 -1.30
N GLN A 169 0.94 -5.32 -1.27
CA GLN A 169 1.42 -4.78 0.00
C GLN A 169 0.33 -3.93 0.65
N ILE A 170 0.20 -3.95 1.97
CA ILE A 170 -0.82 -3.17 2.66
C ILE A 170 -0.45 -2.95 4.12
N LEU A 171 -0.76 -1.75 4.58
CA LEU A 171 -0.86 -1.41 5.99
C LEU A 171 -2.34 -1.11 6.27
N ASN A 172 -2.91 -1.74 7.28
CA ASN A 172 -4.22 -1.39 7.82
C ASN A 172 -4.13 -1.31 9.34
N ILE A 173 -4.88 -0.38 9.89
CA ILE A 173 -4.91 -0.06 11.31
C ILE A 173 -6.36 -0.05 11.76
N ASP A 174 -6.63 -0.83 12.80
CA ASP A 174 -7.85 -0.81 13.57
C ASP A 174 -7.57 -0.04 14.86
N PHE A 175 -7.93 1.24 14.87
CA PHE A 175 -7.65 2.12 15.99
C PHE A 175 -8.39 1.68 17.26
N ASP A 176 -9.65 1.25 17.11
CA ASP A 176 -10.53 0.88 18.22
C ASP A 176 -10.00 -0.37 18.94
N ASN A 177 -9.48 -1.34 18.19
CA ASN A 177 -8.87 -2.55 18.73
C ASN A 177 -7.35 -2.43 18.96
N LYS A 178 -6.75 -1.24 18.74
CA LYS A 178 -5.30 -0.98 18.86
C LYS A 178 -4.45 -1.99 18.06
N LEU A 179 -4.90 -2.34 16.87
CA LEU A 179 -4.31 -3.39 16.06
C LEU A 179 -3.73 -2.81 14.76
N VAL A 180 -2.45 -3.11 14.51
CA VAL A 180 -1.75 -2.74 13.28
C VAL A 180 -1.45 -3.99 12.49
N ILE A 181 -1.81 -3.99 11.21
CA ILE A 181 -1.70 -5.11 10.30
C ILE A 181 -0.86 -4.66 9.11
N ALA A 182 0.39 -5.11 9.06
CA ALA A 182 1.26 -4.90 7.91
C ALA A 182 1.44 -6.22 7.15
N TYR A 183 1.26 -6.17 5.84
CA TYR A 183 1.55 -7.25 4.92
C TYR A 183 2.47 -6.74 3.82
N VAL A 184 3.67 -7.30 3.74
CA VAL A 184 4.70 -6.96 2.77
C VAL A 184 5.19 -8.27 2.14
N SER A 185 5.42 -8.28 0.83
CA SER A 185 5.87 -9.48 0.13
C SER A 185 6.79 -9.13 -1.03
N ASN A 186 7.83 -9.94 -1.18
CA ASN A 186 8.74 -9.83 -2.32
C ASN A 186 8.11 -10.34 -3.62
N GLY A 187 7.17 -11.30 -3.53
CA GLY A 187 6.42 -11.78 -4.68
C GLY A 187 5.13 -10.99 -4.85
N LEU A 188 5.17 -9.94 -5.67
CA LEU A 188 4.01 -9.07 -5.90
C LEU A 188 2.82 -9.86 -6.43
N LYS A 189 1.62 -9.43 -6.03
CA LYS A 189 0.35 -10.01 -6.50
C LYS A 189 -0.36 -9.05 -7.44
N THR A 190 -1.26 -9.59 -8.25
CA THR A 190 -1.97 -8.83 -9.28
C THR A 190 -2.88 -7.74 -8.70
N GLY A 191 -3.52 -8.04 -7.57
CA GLY A 191 -4.44 -7.13 -6.89
C GLY A 191 -3.80 -6.31 -5.79
N SER A 192 -4.53 -5.31 -5.28
CA SER A 192 -4.20 -4.58 -4.06
C SER A 192 -5.44 -4.38 -3.18
N GLY A 193 -5.24 -4.11 -1.89
CA GLY A 193 -6.31 -3.92 -0.90
C GLY A 193 -7.34 -5.06 -0.90
N LYS A 194 -8.62 -4.70 -1.08
CA LYS A 194 -9.75 -5.65 -1.17
C LYS A 194 -9.67 -6.67 -2.29
N MET A 195 -8.91 -6.40 -3.35
CA MET A 195 -8.73 -7.32 -4.47
C MET A 195 -7.58 -8.30 -4.23
N CYS A 196 -6.79 -8.12 -3.16
CA CYS A 196 -5.76 -9.09 -2.82
C CYS A 196 -6.28 -10.21 -1.93
N ARG A 197 -6.47 -11.40 -2.54
CA ARG A 197 -6.96 -12.58 -1.84
C ARG A 197 -6.10 -13.03 -0.66
N THR A 198 -4.78 -13.04 -0.81
CA THR A 198 -3.86 -13.50 0.24
C THR A 198 -4.04 -12.67 1.50
N TYR A 199 -3.99 -11.34 1.35
CA TYR A 199 -4.20 -10.43 2.46
C TYR A 199 -5.62 -10.56 3.05
N GLN A 200 -6.66 -10.61 2.22
CA GLN A 200 -8.04 -10.78 2.69
C GLN A 200 -8.26 -12.11 3.43
N SER A 201 -7.47 -13.15 3.12
CA SER A 201 -7.47 -14.39 3.89
C SER A 201 -6.88 -14.18 5.28
N ILE A 202 -5.72 -13.52 5.38
CA ILE A 202 -5.06 -13.20 6.65
C ILE A 202 -5.97 -12.33 7.51
N LEU A 203 -6.54 -11.26 6.94
CA LEU A 203 -7.45 -10.35 7.62
C LEU A 203 -8.66 -11.08 8.20
N ARG A 204 -9.30 -11.95 7.41
CA ARG A 204 -10.45 -12.74 7.89
C ARG A 204 -10.07 -13.70 9.01
N SER A 205 -8.93 -14.37 8.92
CA SER A 205 -8.46 -15.26 9.98
C SER A 205 -8.15 -14.50 11.25
N LEU A 206 -7.51 -13.33 11.15
CA LEU A 206 -7.20 -12.46 12.28
C LEU A 206 -8.48 -12.09 13.06
N TYR A 207 -9.49 -11.55 12.37
CA TYR A 207 -10.75 -11.14 13.02
C TYR A 207 -11.64 -12.31 13.47
N ARG A 208 -11.35 -13.54 13.06
CA ARG A 208 -12.01 -14.74 13.63
C ARG A 208 -11.37 -15.20 14.93
N SER A 209 -10.12 -14.79 15.18
CA SER A 209 -9.35 -15.15 16.36
C SER A 209 -9.38 -14.08 17.46
N LEU A 210 -9.96 -12.91 17.17
CA LEU A 210 -10.26 -11.85 18.13
C LEU A 210 -11.60 -12.13 18.80
#